data_AF-A0A8T4X8I6-F1
#
_entry.id   AF-A0A8T4X8I6-F1
#
_cell.length_a   1.000
_cell.length_b   1.000
_cell.length_c   1.000
_cell.angle_alpha   90.00
_cell.angle_beta   90.00
_cell.angle_gamma   90.00
#
_symmetry.space_group_name_H-M   'P 1'
#
loop_
_entity.id
_entity.type
_entity.pdbx_description
1 polymer ?
#
loop_
_entity_poly.entity_id
_entity_poly.type
_entity_poly.pdbx_seq_one_letter_code
_entity_poly.pdbx_strand_id
1 'polypeptide(L)'
;MKKAKKQNIIIVSIAIIIVGAIVGYNYSYDQTRQKGLKFGNELQQIQEEVKQSQIQFDSKITQWKEGDLSLEELLDYSETHLNDIQNMILKYDELNPPSQFAPSVELFKLSTQSQLDSDKEFIEWIKTKDESHSIRSDSLLQESFEYEMLALGEFNSVKAGLK
;
A
#
# COMPACT_ATOMS: atom_id res chain seq x y z
N MET A 1 7.60 39.70 -5.16
CA MET A 1 6.84 38.69 -4.40
C MET A 1 7.19 37.32 -4.96
N LYS A 2 7.90 36.48 -4.19
CA LYS A 2 8.40 35.18 -4.64
C LYS A 2 7.24 34.19 -4.67
N LYS A 3 6.93 33.64 -5.85
CA LYS A 3 6.04 32.47 -5.99
C LYS A 3 6.67 31.32 -5.23
N ALA A 4 6.02 30.87 -4.15
CA ALA A 4 6.41 29.64 -3.48
C ALA A 4 6.23 28.50 -4.48
N LYS A 5 7.35 27.89 -4.90
CA LYS A 5 7.36 26.61 -5.60
C LYS A 5 6.54 25.65 -4.75
N LYS A 6 5.38 25.22 -5.23
CA LYS A 6 4.77 23.97 -4.75
C LYS A 6 5.87 22.93 -4.90
N GLN A 7 6.38 22.46 -3.77
CA GLN A 7 7.28 21.34 -3.73
C GLN A 7 6.52 20.20 -4.39
N ASN A 8 6.93 19.83 -5.59
CA ASN A 8 6.72 18.49 -6.10
C ASN A 8 7.46 17.57 -5.11
N ILE A 9 6.79 17.22 -4.02
CA ILE A 9 7.08 16.00 -3.31
C ILE A 9 6.59 14.94 -4.28
N ILE A 10 7.50 14.54 -5.17
CA ILE A 10 7.42 13.22 -5.79
C ILE A 10 7.49 12.28 -4.58
N ILE A 11 6.33 11.86 -4.06
CA ILE A 11 6.23 10.79 -3.07
C ILE A 11 6.63 9.54 -3.84
N VAL A 12 7.93 9.26 -3.90
CA VAL A 12 8.45 7.95 -4.30
C VAL A 12 8.28 7.04 -3.09
N SER A 13 7.04 6.63 -2.81
CA SER A 13 6.75 5.52 -1.89
C SER A 13 6.19 4.40 -2.74
N ILE A 14 7.07 3.62 -3.37
CA ILE A 14 6.66 2.53 -4.25
C ILE A 14 7.47 1.24 -4.03
N ALA A 15 8.60 1.23 -3.33
CA ALA A 15 9.19 0.00 -2.81
C ALA A 15 10.45 0.33 -2.02
N ILE A 16 10.33 0.51 -0.70
CA ILE A 16 11.50 0.27 0.13
C ILE A 16 11.63 -1.23 0.27
N ILE A 17 12.38 -1.78 -0.68
CA ILE A 17 13.16 -3.02 -0.62
C ILE A 17 13.18 -3.56 0.83
N ILE A 18 12.28 -4.51 1.13
CA ILE A 18 12.36 -5.35 2.33
C ILE A 18 13.50 -6.34 2.11
N VAL A 19 14.73 -5.86 1.85
CA VAL A 19 15.91 -6.73 1.82
C VAL A 19 16.39 -6.90 3.25
N GLY A 20 16.05 -8.08 3.77
CA GLY A 20 17.03 -9.07 4.17
C GLY A 20 18.16 -8.57 5.05
N ALA A 21 17.93 -8.52 6.36
CA ALA A 21 18.96 -8.78 7.37
C ALA A 21 18.30 -9.05 8.73
N ILE A 22 17.59 -10.17 8.86
CA ILE A 22 17.49 -10.81 10.19
C ILE A 22 18.86 -11.45 10.42
N VAL A 23 19.85 -10.65 10.82
CA VAL A 23 21.16 -11.16 11.23
C VAL A 23 21.48 -10.62 12.61
N GLY A 24 21.27 -11.48 13.59
CA GLY A 24 22.05 -11.53 14.82
C GLY A 24 21.27 -11.51 16.12
N TYR A 25 20.85 -12.68 16.63
CA TYR A 25 21.24 -13.11 17.98
C TYR A 25 20.94 -14.61 18.25
N ASN A 26 21.98 -15.30 18.70
CA ASN A 26 22.01 -16.59 19.39
C ASN A 26 21.73 -17.92 18.66
N TYR A 27 22.60 -18.87 19.04
CA TYR A 27 22.92 -20.15 18.46
C TYR A 27 21.80 -21.19 18.71
N SER A 28 20.76 -21.17 17.86
CA SER A 28 19.98 -22.37 17.49
C SER A 28 19.45 -22.18 16.08
N TYR A 29 19.82 -23.06 15.17
CA TYR A 29 19.81 -22.80 13.72
C TYR A 29 18.46 -23.13 13.01
N ASP A 30 17.41 -23.60 13.72
CA ASP A 30 16.48 -24.58 13.11
C ASP A 30 15.01 -24.22 12.86
N GLN A 31 14.46 -23.04 13.22
CA GLN A 31 13.05 -22.76 12.84
C GLN A 31 12.66 -21.28 12.82
N THR A 32 13.13 -20.51 13.80
CA THR A 32 12.74 -19.10 13.99
C THR A 32 13.24 -18.20 12.86
N ARG A 33 14.45 -18.45 12.35
CA ARG A 33 15.02 -17.71 11.21
C ARG A 33 14.26 -17.98 9.91
N GLN A 34 13.87 -19.23 9.67
CA GLN A 34 13.08 -19.60 8.50
C GLN A 34 11.67 -18.99 8.57
N LYS A 35 11.04 -18.97 9.75
CA LYS A 35 9.75 -18.30 9.97
C LYS A 35 9.82 -16.80 9.73
N GLY A 36 10.85 -16.12 10.24
CA GLY A 36 11.05 -14.68 10.02
C GLY A 36 11.34 -14.33 8.55
N LEU A 37 12.13 -15.15 7.85
CA LEU A 37 12.36 -14.99 6.42
C LEU A 37 11.09 -15.22 5.59
N LYS A 38 10.33 -16.29 5.91
CA LYS A 38 9.05 -16.59 5.25
C LYS A 38 8.07 -15.42 5.42
N PHE A 39 7.86 -14.96 6.66
CA PHE A 39 7.03 -13.79 6.97
C PHE A 39 7.47 -12.55 6.17
N GLY A 40 8.76 -12.23 6.19
CA GLY A 40 9.27 -11.05 5.47
C GLY A 40 9.02 -11.12 3.96
N ASN A 41 9.16 -12.30 3.37
CA ASN A 41 8.88 -12.52 1.94
C ASN A 41 7.38 -12.44 1.63
N GLU A 42 6.52 -13.02 2.47
CA GLU A 42 5.07 -12.96 2.29
C GLU A 42 4.56 -11.52 2.41
N LEU A 43 5.02 -10.78 3.42
CA LEU A 43 4.70 -9.35 3.56
C LEU A 43 5.17 -8.55 2.35
N GLN A 44 6.40 -8.79 1.87
CA GLN A 44 6.93 -8.14 0.68
C GLN A 44 6.10 -8.45 -0.56
N GLN A 45 5.67 -9.71 -0.72
CA GLN A 45 4.85 -10.11 -1.84
C GLN A 45 3.51 -9.36 -1.83
N ILE A 46 2.84 -9.27 -0.68
CA ILE A 46 1.57 -8.52 -0.56
C ILE A 46 1.79 -7.05 -0.96
N GLN A 47 2.85 -6.42 -0.45
CA GLN A 47 3.16 -5.01 -0.75
C GLN A 47 3.46 -4.78 -2.24
N GLU A 48 4.19 -5.68 -2.88
CA GLU A 48 4.47 -5.58 -4.32
C GLU A 48 3.21 -5.82 -5.15
N GLU A 49 2.34 -6.77 -4.77
CA GLU A 49 1.05 -7.00 -5.44
C GLU A 49 0.14 -5.78 -5.37
N VAL A 50 -0.02 -5.17 -4.19
CA VAL A 50 -0.83 -3.94 -3.99
C VAL A 50 -0.33 -2.82 -4.90
N LYS A 51 0.99 -2.57 -4.87
CA LYS A 51 1.63 -1.58 -5.72
C LYS A 51 1.40 -1.85 -7.21
N GLN A 52 1.60 -3.08 -7.67
CA GLN A 52 1.42 -3.40 -9.10
C GLN A 52 -0.03 -3.19 -9.52
N SER A 53 -0.99 -3.53 -8.67
CA SER A 53 -2.42 -3.25 -8.89
C SER A 53 -2.66 -1.74 -9.03
N GLN A 54 -2.12 -0.94 -8.11
CA GLN A 54 -2.26 0.53 -8.15
C GLN A 54 -1.63 1.15 -9.40
N ILE A 55 -0.43 0.71 -9.80
CA ILE A 55 0.22 1.17 -11.04
C ILE A 55 -0.66 0.88 -12.26
N GLN A 56 -1.28 -0.29 -12.32
CA GLN A 56 -2.17 -0.65 -13.42
C GLN A 56 -3.45 0.18 -13.40
N PHE A 57 -4.03 0.42 -12.22
CA PHE A 57 -5.21 1.27 -12.08
C PHE A 57 -4.95 2.72 -12.49
N ASP A 58 -3.84 3.31 -12.06
CA ASP A 58 -3.40 4.64 -12.49
C ASP A 58 -3.19 4.73 -14.00
N SER A 59 -2.65 3.66 -14.60
CA SER A 59 -2.51 3.57 -16.05
C SER A 59 -3.87 3.59 -16.76
N LYS A 60 -4.87 2.87 -16.23
CA LYS A 60 -6.24 2.86 -16.76
C LYS A 60 -6.93 4.21 -16.62
N ILE A 61 -6.76 4.87 -15.48
CA ILE A 61 -7.24 6.25 -15.27
C ILE A 61 -6.60 7.21 -16.29
N THR A 62 -5.31 7.05 -16.57
CA THR A 62 -4.60 7.88 -17.56
C THR A 62 -5.15 7.66 -18.96
N GLN A 63 -5.31 6.40 -19.39
CA GLN A 63 -5.91 6.05 -20.68
C GLN A 63 -7.32 6.64 -20.82
N TRP A 64 -8.13 6.60 -19.77
CA TRP A 64 -9.46 7.22 -19.77
C TRP A 64 -9.40 8.75 -19.92
N LYS A 65 -8.50 9.41 -19.19
CA LYS A 65 -8.30 10.87 -19.30
C LYS A 65 -7.82 11.29 -20.69
N GLU A 66 -7.05 10.45 -21.37
CA GLU A 66 -6.54 10.67 -22.73
C GLU A 66 -7.56 10.33 -23.81
N GLY A 67 -8.66 9.64 -23.46
CA GLY A 67 -9.71 9.21 -24.38
C GLY A 67 -9.44 7.86 -25.06
N ASP A 68 -8.37 7.15 -24.65
CA ASP A 68 -7.99 5.82 -25.14
C ASP A 68 -8.76 4.68 -24.45
N LEU A 69 -9.48 4.98 -23.37
CA LEU A 69 -10.35 4.07 -22.63
C LEU A 69 -11.69 4.76 -22.38
N SER A 70 -12.80 4.06 -22.61
CA SER A 70 -14.13 4.60 -22.28
C SER A 70 -14.37 4.61 -20.76
N LEU A 71 -15.37 5.40 -20.32
CA LEU A 71 -15.78 5.39 -18.90
C LEU A 71 -16.32 4.02 -18.49
N GLU A 72 -17.04 3.33 -19.38
CA GLU A 72 -17.60 2.00 -19.11
C GLU A 72 -16.48 0.98 -18.87
N GLU A 73 -15.46 0.96 -19.74
CA GLU A 73 -14.30 0.09 -19.58
C GLU A 73 -13.48 0.41 -18.32
N LEU A 74 -13.36 1.69 -17.95
CA LEU A 74 -12.72 2.07 -16.70
C LEU A 74 -13.50 1.52 -15.50
N LEU A 75 -14.83 1.65 -15.50
CA LEU A 75 -15.67 1.20 -14.39
C LEU A 75 -15.67 -0.32 -14.22
N ASP A 76 -15.66 -1.08 -15.33
CA ASP A 76 -15.52 -2.54 -15.31
C ASP A 76 -14.17 -2.98 -14.75
N TYR A 77 -13.08 -2.35 -15.21
CA TYR A 77 -11.75 -2.61 -14.66
C TYR A 77 -11.66 -2.23 -13.18
N SER A 78 -12.25 -1.09 -12.78
CA SER A 78 -12.31 -0.63 -11.40
C SER A 78 -12.94 -1.67 -10.47
N GLU A 79 -14.02 -2.33 -10.86
CA GLU A 79 -14.65 -3.38 -10.04
C GLU A 79 -13.69 -4.55 -9.79
N THR A 80 -12.97 -4.97 -10.82
CA THR A 80 -11.94 -6.02 -10.71
C THR A 80 -10.81 -5.58 -9.77
N HIS A 81 -10.26 -4.38 -9.97
CA HIS A 81 -9.21 -3.81 -9.12
C HIS A 81 -9.61 -3.73 -7.64
N LEU A 82 -10.82 -3.23 -7.33
CA LEU A 82 -11.31 -3.15 -5.95
C LEU A 82 -11.39 -4.53 -5.28
N ASN A 83 -11.85 -5.55 -6.03
CA ASN A 83 -11.91 -6.92 -5.54
C ASN A 83 -10.50 -7.51 -5.30
N ASP A 84 -9.56 -7.22 -6.20
CA ASP A 84 -8.18 -7.69 -6.08
C ASP A 84 -7.49 -7.07 -4.86
N ILE A 85 -7.60 -5.76 -4.66
CA ILE A 85 -7.08 -5.10 -3.45
C ILE A 85 -7.75 -5.65 -2.19
N GLN A 86 -9.07 -5.87 -2.20
CA GLN A 86 -9.77 -6.46 -1.06
C GLN A 86 -9.24 -7.86 -0.72
N ASN A 87 -8.93 -8.68 -1.73
CA ASN A 87 -8.30 -9.98 -1.55
C ASN A 87 -6.87 -9.87 -1.00
N MET A 88 -6.09 -8.87 -1.44
CA MET A 88 -4.75 -8.60 -0.88
C MET A 88 -4.82 -8.18 0.59
N ILE A 89 -5.84 -7.42 1.00
CA ILE A 89 -6.06 -7.05 2.41
C ILE A 89 -6.25 -8.29 3.29
N LEU A 90 -6.96 -9.31 2.81
CA LEU A 90 -7.17 -10.55 3.54
C LEU A 90 -5.87 -11.32 3.76
N LYS A 91 -4.89 -11.22 2.85
CA LYS A 91 -3.59 -11.89 3.00
C LYS A 91 -2.80 -11.39 4.21
N TYR A 92 -3.03 -10.17 4.71
CA TYR A 92 -2.39 -9.72 5.94
C TYR A 92 -2.83 -10.53 7.16
N ASP A 93 -4.10 -10.97 7.19
CA ASP A 93 -4.65 -11.78 8.30
C ASP A 93 -4.09 -13.21 8.31
N GLU A 94 -3.54 -13.66 7.17
CA GLU A 94 -2.90 -14.96 7.01
C GLU A 94 -1.41 -14.92 7.40
N LEU A 95 -0.83 -13.73 7.57
CA LEU A 95 0.55 -13.57 8.01
C LEU A 95 0.71 -14.08 9.44
N ASN A 96 1.84 -14.75 9.69
CA ASN A 96 2.25 -15.16 11.03
C ASN A 96 3.50 -14.37 11.47
N PRO A 97 3.36 -13.05 11.74
CA PRO A 97 4.50 -12.23 12.12
C PRO A 97 5.04 -12.64 13.50
N PRO A 98 6.35 -12.52 13.75
CA PRO A 98 6.85 -12.44 15.12
C PRO A 98 6.15 -11.29 15.86
N SER A 99 5.85 -11.44 17.15
CA SER A 99 5.01 -10.49 17.90
C SER A 99 5.48 -9.03 17.83
N GLN A 100 6.80 -8.80 17.76
CA GLN A 100 7.37 -7.46 17.62
C GLN A 100 6.99 -6.77 16.29
N PHE A 101 6.74 -7.54 15.23
CA PHE A 101 6.38 -7.00 13.90
C PHE A 101 4.86 -6.85 13.71
N ALA A 102 4.02 -7.39 14.59
CA ALA A 102 2.56 -7.30 14.46
C ALA A 102 2.06 -5.84 14.28
N PRO A 103 2.55 -4.84 15.03
CA PRO A 103 2.14 -3.44 14.80
C PRO A 103 2.44 -2.93 13.40
N SER A 104 3.58 -3.30 12.81
CA SER A 104 3.92 -2.91 11.45
C SER A 104 3.01 -3.56 10.41
N VAL A 105 2.60 -4.82 10.61
CA VAL A 105 1.66 -5.53 9.73
C VAL A 105 0.29 -4.87 9.75
N GLU A 106 -0.21 -4.52 10.93
CA GLU A 106 -1.48 -3.79 11.07
C GLU A 106 -1.45 -2.44 10.34
N LEU A 107 -0.35 -1.70 10.44
CA LEU A 107 -0.18 -0.42 9.73
C LEU A 107 -0.11 -0.59 8.21
N PHE A 108 0.57 -1.64 7.71
CA PHE A 108 0.55 -1.95 6.28
C PHE A 108 -0.87 -2.31 5.80
N LYS A 109 -1.61 -3.09 6.59
CA LYS A 109 -3.01 -3.42 6.30
C LYS A 109 -3.89 -2.17 6.25
N LEU A 110 -3.77 -1.27 7.24
CA LEU A 110 -4.48 0.01 7.27
C LEU A 110 -4.14 0.89 6.07
N SER A 111 -2.87 0.94 5.67
CA SER A 111 -2.46 1.64 4.44
C SER A 111 -3.19 1.10 3.22
N THR A 112 -3.18 -0.23 3.01
CA THR A 112 -3.88 -0.84 1.87
C THR A 112 -5.40 -0.62 1.94
N GLN A 113 -6.01 -0.64 3.13
CA GLN A 113 -7.43 -0.34 3.32
C GLN A 113 -7.77 1.11 2.96
N SER A 114 -6.94 2.08 3.39
CA SER A 114 -7.12 3.50 3.02
C SER A 114 -6.94 3.73 1.52
N GLN A 115 -6.02 3.01 0.84
CA GLN A 115 -5.92 3.04 -0.63
C GLN A 115 -7.20 2.52 -1.29
N LEU A 116 -7.70 1.36 -0.84
CA LEU A 116 -8.96 0.80 -1.35
C LEU A 116 -10.14 1.76 -1.21
N ASP A 117 -10.25 2.41 -0.06
CA ASP A 117 -11.34 3.34 0.21
C ASP A 117 -11.16 4.65 -0.59
N SER A 118 -9.93 5.10 -0.80
CA SER A 118 -9.62 6.20 -1.72
C SER A 118 -10.07 5.89 -3.15
N ASP A 119 -9.79 4.68 -3.65
CA ASP A 119 -10.18 4.24 -4.99
C ASP A 119 -11.71 4.20 -5.15
N LYS A 120 -12.44 3.70 -4.14
CA LYS A 120 -13.92 3.71 -4.14
C LYS A 120 -14.47 5.13 -4.26
N GLU A 121 -13.94 6.07 -3.47
CA GLU A 121 -14.35 7.47 -3.51
C GLU A 121 -14.01 8.12 -4.86
N PHE A 122 -12.85 7.81 -5.45
CA PHE A 122 -12.50 8.26 -6.79
C PHE A 122 -13.51 7.74 -7.83
N ILE A 123 -13.88 6.46 -7.74
CA ILE A 123 -14.87 5.83 -8.63
C ILE A 123 -16.25 6.50 -8.50
N GLU A 124 -16.67 6.84 -7.28
CA GLU A 124 -17.93 7.56 -7.08
C GLU A 124 -17.87 8.99 -7.62
N TRP A 125 -16.74 9.69 -7.48
CA TRP A 125 -16.54 11.00 -8.11
C TRP A 125 -16.65 10.93 -9.63
N ILE A 126 -16.01 9.97 -10.29
CA ILE A 126 -16.07 9.88 -11.76
C ILE A 126 -17.50 9.58 -12.27
N LYS A 127 -18.30 8.82 -11.51
CA LYS A 127 -19.71 8.51 -11.82
C LYS A 127 -20.63 9.71 -11.59
N THR A 128 -20.50 10.37 -10.45
CA THR A 128 -21.49 11.36 -9.97
C THR A 128 -21.11 12.79 -10.28
N LYS A 129 -19.81 13.07 -10.47
CA LYS A 129 -19.20 14.41 -10.52
C LYS A 129 -19.40 15.22 -9.24
N ASP A 130 -19.69 14.57 -8.10
CA ASP A 130 -19.73 15.22 -6.80
C ASP A 130 -18.30 15.37 -6.26
N GLU A 131 -17.83 16.62 -6.19
CA GLU A 131 -16.48 16.97 -5.73
C GLU A 131 -16.18 16.55 -4.28
N SER A 132 -17.20 16.28 -3.45
CA SER A 132 -16.98 15.78 -2.10
C SER A 132 -16.29 14.41 -2.08
N HIS A 133 -16.60 13.55 -3.05
CA HIS A 133 -15.94 12.25 -3.24
C HIS A 133 -14.48 12.41 -3.69
N SER A 134 -14.18 13.38 -4.55
CA SER A 134 -12.81 13.71 -4.97
C SER A 134 -11.95 14.13 -3.78
N ILE A 135 -12.45 15.07 -2.96
CA ILE A 135 -11.77 15.54 -1.75
C ILE A 135 -11.56 14.39 -0.75
N ARG A 136 -12.56 13.51 -0.59
CA ARG A 136 -12.48 12.34 0.29
C ARG A 136 -11.41 11.36 -0.19
N SER A 137 -11.40 11.08 -1.50
CA SER A 137 -10.41 10.22 -2.14
C SER A 137 -8.99 10.71 -1.90
N ASP A 138 -8.72 12.00 -2.16
CA ASP A 138 -7.41 12.62 -1.91
C ASP A 138 -6.98 12.51 -0.44
N SER A 139 -7.92 12.73 0.49
CA SER A 139 -7.65 12.63 1.94
C SER A 139 -7.29 11.21 2.36
N LEU A 140 -8.02 10.20 1.86
CA LEU A 140 -7.78 8.78 2.16
C LEU A 140 -6.46 8.31 1.55
N LEU A 141 -6.10 8.80 0.36
CA LEU A 141 -4.82 8.52 -0.27
C LEU A 141 -3.67 9.07 0.58
N GLN A 142 -3.79 10.30 1.07
CA GLN A 142 -2.79 10.86 1.99
C GLN A 142 -2.66 10.02 3.27
N GLU A 143 -3.79 9.66 3.89
CA GLU A 143 -3.81 8.80 5.09
C GLU A 143 -3.12 7.46 4.82
N SER A 144 -3.32 6.88 3.64
CA SER A 144 -2.67 5.62 3.26
C SER A 144 -1.14 5.71 3.26
N PHE A 145 -0.58 6.82 2.77
CA PHE A 145 0.86 7.05 2.79
C PHE A 145 1.37 7.29 4.21
N GLU A 146 0.59 7.96 5.05
CA GLU A 146 0.94 8.15 6.46
C GLU A 146 1.02 6.79 7.18
N TYR A 147 0.05 5.91 6.98
CA TYR A 147 0.10 4.55 7.53
C TYR A 147 1.28 3.75 6.99
N GLU A 148 1.58 3.82 5.69
CA GLU A 148 2.72 3.11 5.10
C GLU A 148 4.05 3.58 5.71
N MET A 149 4.22 4.89 5.85
CA MET A 149 5.41 5.47 6.49
C MET A 149 5.56 5.02 7.94
N LEU A 150 4.47 5.00 8.70
CA LEU A 150 4.47 4.48 10.07
C LEU A 150 4.81 2.99 10.09
N ALA A 151 4.23 2.20 9.19
CA ALA A 151 4.50 0.77 9.07
C ALA A 151 5.99 0.50 8.81
N LEU A 152 6.60 1.23 7.87
CA LEU A 152 8.02 1.17 7.57
C LEU A 152 8.88 1.60 8.77
N GLY A 153 8.47 2.64 9.48
CA GLY A 153 9.15 3.11 10.69
C GLY A 153 9.16 2.06 11.80
N GLU A 154 8.01 1.45 12.07
CA GLU A 154 7.85 0.36 13.04
C GLU A 154 8.67 -0.87 12.64
N PHE A 155 8.52 -1.31 11.39
CA PHE A 155 9.22 -2.47 10.86
C PHE A 155 10.75 -2.32 10.97
N ASN A 156 11.27 -1.15 10.58
CA ASN A 156 12.71 -0.88 10.61
C ASN A 156 13.24 -0.71 12.05
N SER A 157 12.44 -0.17 12.97
CA SER A 157 12.81 -0.06 14.38
C SER A 157 13.00 -1.43 15.03
N VAL A 158 12.10 -2.37 14.76
CA VAL A 158 12.20 -3.75 15.23
C VAL A 158 13.40 -4.44 14.58
N LYS A 159 13.60 -4.29 13.26
CA LYS A 159 14.76 -4.84 12.55
C LYS A 159 16.10 -4.33 13.12
N ALA A 160 16.15 -3.08 13.56
CA ALA A 160 17.32 -2.47 14.17
C ALA A 160 17.52 -2.83 15.66
N GLY A 161 16.59 -3.58 16.28
CA GLY A 161 16.66 -3.94 17.70
C GLY A 161 16.39 -2.76 18.65
N LEU A 162 15.68 -1.74 18.18
CA LEU A 162 15.32 -0.55 18.96
C LEU A 162 14.02 -0.73 19.76
N LYS A 163 13.31 -1.85 19.55
CA LYS A 163 12.09 -2.27 20.23
C LYS A 163 12.11 -3.77 20.51
#